data_AF-A0A961IFR0-F1
#
_entry.id   AF-A0A961IFR0-F1
#
_cell.length_a   1.000
_cell.length_b   1.000
_cell.length_c   1.000
_cell.angle_alpha   90.00
_cell.angle_beta   90.00
_cell.angle_gamma   90.00
#
_symmetry.space_group_name_H-M   'P 1'
#
loop_
_entity.id
_entity.type
_entity.pdbx_description
1 polymer ?
#
loop_
_entity_poly.entity_id
_entity_poly.type
_entity_poly.pdbx_seq_one_letter_code
_entity_poly.pdbx_strand_id
1 'polypeptide(L)'
;MWSNLVVLHTEDKSQSVGELPGYFAWQTCMRSVYVGDARLNGKNPYDFKGRFEIYTGYAAYRALLEIISGMRSRLFGETEVLAQFKERFKATNLPDTAFRAYLIQLHDQLVADCKYIRTHYLTHRGEQSYGGLAHRRLKGVRSVSLLGTGQLAEKVIPWLQKENRNVRVVGRNPERLEHLRERFGVETANLHSFDPRQDALVIAAPVAVQPVMPRIADQAIIIDFREDPLSDE
;
A
#
# COMPACT_ATOMS: atom_id res chain seq x y z
N MET A 1 -17.51 23.84 2.15
CA MET A 1 -18.31 22.60 2.23
C MET A 1 -17.83 21.67 3.35
N TRP A 2 -16.53 21.44 3.53
CA TRP A 2 -16.00 20.47 4.50
C TRP A 2 -15.54 21.07 5.84
N SER A 3 -16.11 22.18 6.31
CA SER A 3 -15.65 22.89 7.52
C SER A 3 -15.70 22.05 8.80
N ASN A 4 -16.63 21.09 8.87
CA ASN A 4 -16.79 20.19 10.02
C ASN A 4 -16.07 18.85 9.86
N LEU A 5 -15.38 18.63 8.74
CA LEU A 5 -14.65 17.39 8.51
C LEU A 5 -13.52 17.25 9.54
N VAL A 6 -13.40 16.08 10.13
CA VAL A 6 -12.30 15.72 11.03
C VAL A 6 -11.61 14.48 10.48
N VAL A 7 -10.29 14.52 10.43
CA VAL A 7 -9.46 13.37 10.08
C VAL A 7 -8.44 13.17 11.19
N LEU A 8 -8.46 11.96 11.76
CA LEU A 8 -7.40 11.48 12.64
C LEU A 8 -6.51 10.54 11.83
N HIS A 9 -5.21 10.76 11.87
CA HIS A 9 -4.23 10.01 11.09
C HIS A 9 -3.10 9.53 12.00
N THR A 10 -2.68 8.29 11.82
CA THR A 10 -1.44 7.78 12.42
C THR A 10 -0.78 6.76 11.49
N GLU A 11 0.54 6.78 11.44
CA GLU A 11 1.36 5.75 10.80
C GLU A 11 1.84 4.70 11.82
N ASP A 12 1.68 4.98 13.12
CA ASP A 12 1.99 4.04 14.20
C ASP A 12 0.86 3.00 14.35
N LYS A 13 1.15 1.77 13.96
CA LYS A 13 0.20 0.66 14.05
C LYS A 13 -0.17 0.29 15.48
N SER A 14 0.70 0.50 16.47
CA SER A 14 0.38 0.28 17.88
C SER A 14 -0.71 1.24 18.37
N GLN A 15 -0.80 2.41 17.75
CA GLN A 15 -1.80 3.43 18.05
C GLN A 15 -3.10 3.24 17.28
N SER A 16 -3.16 2.30 16.33
CA SER A 16 -4.38 2.01 15.59
C SER A 16 -5.45 1.35 16.47
N VAL A 17 -6.70 1.78 16.30
CA VAL A 17 -7.91 1.18 16.91
C VAL A 17 -8.80 0.64 15.79
N GLY A 18 -9.43 -0.52 15.99
CA GLY A 18 -10.36 -1.08 15.00
C GLY A 18 -11.54 -0.14 14.72
N GLU A 19 -12.28 0.22 15.77
CA GLU A 19 -13.41 1.14 15.68
C GLU A 19 -13.24 2.31 16.66
N LEU A 20 -13.61 3.50 16.19
CA LEU A 20 -13.64 4.70 17.01
C LEU A 20 -15.05 5.31 16.91
N PRO A 21 -15.81 5.39 18.02
CA PRO A 21 -17.19 5.88 17.97
C PRO A 21 -17.31 7.25 17.32
N GLY A 22 -18.22 7.39 16.36
CA GLY A 22 -18.42 8.61 15.56
C GLY A 22 -17.46 8.76 14.37
N TYR A 23 -16.51 7.85 14.18
CA TYR A 23 -15.57 7.88 13.07
C TYR A 23 -15.69 6.65 12.17
N PHE A 24 -15.54 6.89 10.88
CA PHE A 24 -15.38 5.86 9.88
C PHE A 24 -13.89 5.54 9.71
N ALA A 25 -13.49 4.31 10.08
CA ALA A 25 -12.11 3.87 9.98
C ALA A 25 -11.78 3.35 8.57
N TRP A 26 -10.63 3.77 8.05
CA TRP A 26 -10.00 3.24 6.85
C TRP A 26 -8.52 2.99 7.13
N GLN A 27 -8.07 1.77 6.86
CA GLN A 27 -6.70 1.33 7.13
C GLN A 27 -6.02 0.88 5.84
N THR A 28 -4.72 1.13 5.76
CA THR A 28 -3.81 0.61 4.73
C THR A 28 -2.66 -0.13 5.42
N CYS A 29 -1.67 -0.63 4.68
CA CYS A 29 -0.45 -1.19 5.29
C CYS A 29 0.32 -0.15 6.12
N MET A 30 0.42 1.10 5.64
CA MET A 30 1.25 2.13 6.27
C MET A 30 0.55 2.92 7.37
N ARG A 31 -0.78 3.05 7.32
CA ARG A 31 -1.49 4.04 8.15
C ARG A 31 -2.90 3.62 8.53
N SER A 32 -3.43 4.32 9.52
CA SER A 32 -4.83 4.29 9.92
C SER A 32 -5.41 5.69 9.85
N VAL A 33 -6.57 5.81 9.19
CA VAL A 33 -7.27 7.07 8.95
C VAL A 33 -8.68 6.94 9.51
N TYR A 34 -9.10 7.89 10.33
CA TYR A 34 -10.45 7.95 10.90
C TYR A 34 -11.12 9.22 10.42
N VAL A 35 -12.23 9.06 9.71
CA VAL A 35 -12.98 10.16 9.11
C VAL A 35 -14.23 10.43 9.94
N GLY A 36 -14.40 11.65 10.42
CA GLY A 36 -15.51 12.06 11.27
C GLY A 36 -16.11 13.40 10.86
N ASP A 37 -17.21 13.75 11.49
CA ASP A 37 -17.83 15.09 11.40
C ASP A 37 -17.94 15.67 12.81
N ALA A 38 -17.36 16.85 13.04
CA ALA A 38 -17.33 17.53 14.34
C ALA A 38 -18.73 17.80 14.93
N ARG A 39 -19.78 17.83 14.10
CA ARG A 39 -21.17 18.02 14.55
C ARG A 39 -21.79 16.72 15.08
N LEU A 40 -21.32 15.58 14.58
CA LEU A 40 -21.80 14.26 14.95
C LEU A 40 -20.96 13.67 16.09
N ASN A 41 -19.72 14.12 16.20
CA ASN A 41 -18.79 13.68 17.23
C ASN A 41 -18.99 14.53 18.49
N GLY A 42 -19.59 13.95 19.52
CA GLY A 42 -19.72 14.59 20.85
C GLY A 42 -18.41 14.75 21.61
N LYS A 43 -17.26 14.52 20.97
CA LYS A 43 -15.91 14.63 21.54
C LYS A 43 -15.12 15.71 20.82
N ASN A 44 -14.26 16.39 21.55
CA ASN A 44 -13.35 17.34 20.95
C ASN A 44 -12.27 16.56 20.18
N PRO A 45 -12.04 16.82 18.88
CA PRO A 45 -11.01 16.11 18.13
C PRO A 45 -9.61 16.23 18.75
N TYR A 46 -9.35 17.29 19.53
CA TYR A 46 -8.09 17.49 20.25
C TYR A 46 -7.90 16.58 21.47
N ASP A 47 -8.93 15.85 21.90
CA ASP A 47 -8.82 14.81 22.95
C ASP A 47 -7.92 13.65 22.49
N PHE A 48 -7.71 13.51 21.18
CA PHE A 48 -6.87 12.51 20.55
C PHE A 48 -5.42 12.97 20.35
N LYS A 49 -5.07 14.18 20.81
CA LYS A 49 -3.74 14.76 20.64
C LYS A 49 -2.68 13.91 21.35
N GLY A 50 -1.57 13.67 20.66
CA GLY A 50 -0.48 12.81 21.15
C GLY A 50 -0.57 11.35 20.68
N ARG A 51 -1.75 10.90 20.22
CA ARG A 51 -1.94 9.60 19.57
C ARG A 51 -2.22 9.71 18.07
N PHE A 52 -2.76 10.84 17.62
CA PHE A 52 -3.06 11.04 16.22
C PHE A 52 -2.63 12.43 15.76
N GLU A 53 -2.23 12.52 14.51
CA GLU A 53 -2.28 13.78 13.77
C GLU A 53 -3.74 14.12 13.52
N ILE A 54 -4.12 15.35 13.87
CA ILE A 54 -5.50 15.82 13.78
C ILE A 54 -5.57 16.89 12.70
N TYR A 55 -6.44 16.65 11.72
CA TYR A 55 -6.76 17.61 10.69
C TYR A 55 -8.25 17.95 10.76
N THR A 56 -8.58 19.22 10.61
CA THR A 56 -9.97 19.71 10.64
C THR A 56 -10.29 20.55 9.41
N GLY A 57 -11.57 20.59 9.04
CA GLY A 57 -12.06 21.46 8.00
C GLY A 57 -11.41 21.18 6.64
N TYR A 58 -10.98 22.26 5.98
CA TYR A 58 -10.27 22.17 4.72
C TYR A 58 -8.93 21.41 4.83
N ALA A 59 -8.22 21.52 5.96
CA ALA A 59 -6.98 20.80 6.17
C ALA A 59 -7.21 19.28 6.21
N ALA A 60 -8.34 18.83 6.75
CA ALA A 60 -8.74 17.43 6.74
C ALA A 60 -9.00 16.92 5.31
N TYR A 61 -9.73 17.71 4.52
CA TYR A 61 -10.01 17.38 3.13
C TYR A 61 -8.72 17.28 2.31
N ARG A 62 -7.82 18.26 2.47
CA ARG A 62 -6.50 18.27 1.84
C ARG A 62 -5.66 17.05 2.26
N ALA A 63 -5.62 16.73 3.55
CA ALA A 63 -4.88 15.57 4.04
C ALA A 63 -5.39 14.26 3.40
N LEU A 64 -6.71 14.09 3.26
CA LEU A 64 -7.28 12.95 2.54
C LEU A 64 -6.85 12.93 1.08
N LEU A 65 -6.92 14.05 0.37
CA LEU A 65 -6.44 14.16 -1.02
C LEU A 65 -4.96 13.78 -1.14
N GLU A 66 -4.11 14.28 -0.26
CA GLU A 66 -2.67 13.97 -0.23
C GLU A 66 -2.42 12.48 -0.02
N ILE A 67 -3.20 11.82 0.84
CA ILE A 67 -3.12 10.38 1.07
C ILE A 67 -3.62 9.61 -0.17
N ILE A 68 -4.85 9.84 -0.63
CA ILE A 68 -5.46 9.03 -1.70
C ILE A 68 -4.84 9.27 -3.08
N SER A 69 -4.16 10.40 -3.29
CA SER A 69 -3.40 10.66 -4.51
C SER A 69 -2.03 9.96 -4.51
N GLY A 70 -1.61 9.37 -3.39
CA GLY A 70 -0.32 8.73 -3.22
C GLY A 70 0.82 9.71 -2.93
N MET A 71 0.53 10.97 -2.59
CA MET A 71 1.58 11.96 -2.28
C MET A 71 2.24 11.71 -0.92
N ARG A 72 1.52 11.06 0.01
CA ARG A 72 2.07 10.62 1.31
C ARG A 72 2.54 9.17 1.31
N SER A 73 2.59 8.52 0.16
CA SER A 73 3.09 7.16 0.00
C SER A 73 4.59 7.12 -0.19
N ARG A 74 5.25 6.03 0.21
CA ARG A 74 6.68 5.80 -0.08
C ARG A 74 6.94 5.81 -1.58
N LEU A 75 6.06 5.14 -2.34
CA LEU A 75 6.03 5.29 -3.78
C LEU A 75 5.13 6.46 -4.15
N PHE A 76 5.76 7.61 -4.40
CA PHE A 76 5.05 8.82 -4.76
C PHE A 76 4.13 8.62 -5.96
N GLY A 77 2.85 8.92 -5.79
CA GLY A 77 1.83 8.83 -6.83
C GLY A 77 1.28 7.43 -7.06
N GLU A 78 1.50 6.46 -6.16
CA GLU A 78 0.94 5.12 -6.31
C GLU A 78 -0.60 5.12 -6.41
N THR A 79 -1.15 4.15 -7.14
CA THR A 79 -2.61 4.03 -7.36
C THR A 79 -3.31 3.17 -6.32
N GLU A 80 -2.55 2.40 -5.54
CA GLU A 80 -3.09 1.39 -4.66
C GLU A 80 -3.92 1.99 -3.52
N VAL A 81 -3.44 3.09 -2.95
CA VAL A 81 -4.13 3.80 -1.86
C VAL A 81 -5.52 4.27 -2.32
N LEU A 82 -5.65 4.78 -3.55
CA LEU A 82 -6.96 5.15 -4.12
C LEU A 82 -7.89 3.95 -4.29
N ALA A 83 -7.35 2.80 -4.71
CA ALA A 83 -8.14 1.58 -4.87
C ALA A 83 -8.67 1.08 -3.52
N GLN A 84 -7.82 1.04 -2.49
CA GLN A 84 -8.20 0.68 -1.12
C GLN A 84 -9.21 1.65 -0.53
N PHE A 85 -9.05 2.95 -0.79
CA PHE A 85 -10.01 3.97 -0.37
C PHE A 85 -11.40 3.73 -0.97
N LYS A 86 -11.49 3.54 -2.30
CA LYS A 86 -12.77 3.27 -2.99
C LYS A 86 -13.43 1.99 -2.48
N GLU A 87 -12.63 0.93 -2.27
CA GLU A 87 -13.14 -0.33 -1.73
C GLU A 87 -13.75 -0.12 -0.34
N ARG A 88 -13.03 0.58 0.54
CA ARG A 88 -13.51 0.83 1.90
C ARG A 88 -14.76 1.69 1.92
N PHE A 89 -14.89 2.67 1.03
CA PHE A 89 -16.04 3.59 0.97
C PHE A 89 -17.23 3.06 0.15
N LYS A 90 -17.20 1.80 -0.30
CA LYS A 90 -18.38 1.17 -0.91
C LYS A 90 -19.59 1.23 0.03
N ALA A 91 -20.76 1.45 -0.55
CA ALA A 91 -22.04 1.57 0.14
C ALA A 91 -22.36 0.46 1.15
N THR A 92 -21.86 -0.78 0.92
CA THR A 92 -22.02 -1.94 1.79
C THR A 92 -21.18 -1.88 3.07
N ASN A 93 -20.11 -1.08 3.06
CA ASN A 93 -19.17 -0.94 4.17
C ASN A 93 -19.46 0.29 5.02
N LEU A 94 -20.34 1.18 4.56
CA LEU A 94 -20.67 2.42 5.25
C LEU A 94 -21.69 2.15 6.38
N PRO A 95 -21.59 2.88 7.50
CA PRO A 95 -22.54 2.72 8.59
C PRO A 95 -23.94 3.12 8.16
N ASP A 96 -24.96 2.39 8.58
CA ASP A 96 -26.37 2.71 8.29
C ASP A 96 -26.90 3.80 9.24
N THR A 97 -26.39 5.01 9.06
CA THR A 97 -26.67 6.18 9.92
C THR A 97 -26.78 7.44 9.07
N ALA A 98 -27.20 8.56 9.67
CA ALA A 98 -27.18 9.88 9.01
C ALA A 98 -25.79 10.29 8.49
N PHE A 99 -24.72 9.70 9.04
CA PHE A 99 -23.34 9.92 8.58
C PHE A 99 -23.07 9.30 7.20
N ARG A 100 -23.87 8.31 6.77
CA ARG A 100 -23.71 7.60 5.50
C ARG A 100 -23.73 8.55 4.30
N ALA A 101 -24.74 9.41 4.23
CA ALA A 101 -24.90 10.34 3.11
C ALA A 101 -23.72 11.31 3.02
N TYR A 102 -23.22 11.76 4.18
CA TYR A 102 -22.03 12.61 4.27
C TYR A 102 -20.78 11.90 3.73
N LEU A 103 -20.56 10.63 4.11
CA LEU A 103 -19.41 9.85 3.65
C LEU A 103 -19.47 9.55 2.14
N ILE A 104 -20.65 9.31 1.57
CA ILE A 104 -20.84 9.12 0.13
C ILE A 104 -20.46 10.39 -0.63
N GLN A 105 -20.98 11.55 -0.20
CA GLN A 105 -20.68 12.83 -0.84
C GLN A 105 -19.18 13.17 -0.73
N LEU A 106 -18.57 12.91 0.43
CA LEU A 106 -17.14 13.10 0.65
C LEU A 106 -16.31 12.19 -0.28
N HIS A 107 -16.68 10.92 -0.38
CA HIS A 107 -16.04 9.95 -1.26
C HIS A 107 -16.07 10.41 -2.72
N ASP A 108 -17.24 10.77 -3.24
CA ASP A 108 -17.40 11.11 -4.65
C ASP A 108 -16.58 12.34 -5.02
N GLN A 109 -16.57 13.38 -4.17
CA GLN A 109 -15.76 14.56 -4.38
C GLN A 109 -14.26 14.25 -4.30
N LEU A 110 -13.82 13.50 -3.28
CA LEU A 110 -12.41 13.10 -3.14
C LEU A 110 -11.92 12.28 -4.34
N VAL A 111 -12.74 11.35 -4.86
CA VAL A 111 -12.39 10.55 -6.03
C VAL A 111 -12.31 11.42 -7.29
N ALA A 112 -13.23 12.36 -7.48
CA ALA A 112 -13.20 13.28 -8.61
C ALA A 112 -11.94 14.17 -8.57
N ASP A 113 -11.68 14.80 -7.44
CA ASP A 113 -10.54 15.70 -7.24
C ASP A 113 -9.21 14.94 -7.33
N CYS A 114 -9.13 13.73 -6.77
CA CYS A 114 -7.95 12.88 -6.92
C CYS A 114 -7.69 12.51 -8.40
N LYS A 115 -8.73 12.15 -9.17
CA LYS A 115 -8.57 11.89 -10.61
C LYS A 115 -8.05 13.14 -11.36
N TYR A 116 -8.56 14.32 -11.03
CA TYR A 116 -8.08 15.58 -11.58
C TYR A 116 -6.61 15.79 -11.24
N ILE A 117 -6.24 15.72 -9.95
CA ILE A 117 -4.86 15.88 -9.48
C ILE A 117 -3.92 14.92 -10.21
N ARG A 118 -4.30 13.64 -10.29
CA ARG A 118 -3.49 12.61 -10.94
C ARG A 118 -3.38 12.77 -12.45
N THR A 119 -4.31 13.46 -13.09
CA THR A 119 -4.31 13.67 -14.54
C THR A 119 -3.49 14.89 -14.92
N HIS A 120 -3.51 15.93 -14.11
CA HIS A 120 -2.83 17.17 -14.44
C HIS A 120 -1.44 17.30 -13.79
N TYR A 121 -1.18 16.62 -12.66
CA TYR A 121 0.04 16.83 -11.88
C TYR A 121 0.88 15.56 -11.64
N LEU A 122 0.34 14.36 -11.88
CA LEU A 122 1.03 13.07 -11.61
C LEU A 122 1.15 12.20 -12.87
N THR A 123 1.50 12.80 -14.00
CA THR A 123 1.25 12.29 -15.37
C THR A 123 2.23 11.21 -15.89
N HIS A 124 3.18 10.73 -15.09
CA HIS A 124 4.18 9.72 -15.53
C HIS A 124 3.75 8.27 -15.16
N ARG A 125 2.60 7.86 -15.72
CA ARG A 125 1.69 6.80 -15.22
C ARG A 125 2.12 5.33 -15.28
N GLY A 126 3.18 4.95 -16.00
CA GLY A 126 3.66 3.55 -16.04
C GLY A 126 4.67 3.21 -14.94
N GLU A 127 5.22 4.24 -14.31
CA GLU A 127 6.50 4.20 -13.61
C GLU A 127 6.38 4.39 -12.10
N GLN A 128 5.19 4.73 -11.63
CA GLN A 128 4.84 5.00 -10.24
C GLN A 128 4.07 3.82 -9.60
N SER A 129 4.35 2.60 -10.06
CA SER A 129 3.94 1.37 -9.38
C SER A 129 5.19 0.59 -8.95
N TYR A 130 5.09 -0.19 -7.88
CA TYR A 130 6.20 -1.02 -7.41
C TYR A 130 6.72 -1.93 -8.53
N GLY A 131 5.83 -2.45 -9.39
CA GLY A 131 6.20 -3.22 -10.58
C GLY A 131 6.97 -2.41 -11.63
N GLY A 132 6.53 -1.18 -11.91
CA GLY A 132 7.22 -0.27 -12.83
C GLY A 132 8.62 0.12 -12.36
N LEU A 133 8.77 0.38 -11.05
CA LEU A 133 10.06 0.64 -10.41
C LEU A 133 10.97 -0.59 -10.51
N ALA A 134 10.48 -1.79 -10.18
CA ALA A 134 11.23 -3.03 -10.33
C ALA A 134 11.72 -3.21 -11.76
N HIS A 135 10.82 -3.09 -12.73
CA HIS A 135 11.14 -3.30 -14.14
C HIS A 135 12.28 -2.37 -14.63
N ARG A 136 12.27 -1.10 -14.23
CA ARG A 136 13.31 -0.12 -14.58
C ARG A 136 14.67 -0.46 -13.98
N ARG A 137 14.69 -0.84 -12.69
CA ARG A 137 15.93 -1.17 -11.97
C ARG A 137 16.54 -2.49 -12.45
N LEU A 138 15.72 -3.37 -13.02
CA LEU A 138 16.11 -4.70 -13.48
C LEU A 138 16.35 -4.76 -15.00
N LYS A 139 16.59 -3.63 -15.68
CA LYS A 139 16.94 -3.63 -17.11
C LYS A 139 18.24 -4.43 -17.32
N GLY A 140 18.22 -5.36 -18.27
CA GLY A 140 19.38 -6.23 -18.57
C GLY A 140 19.56 -7.42 -17.62
N VAL A 141 18.76 -7.53 -16.56
CA VAL A 141 18.73 -8.68 -15.65
C VAL A 141 17.93 -9.81 -16.30
N ARG A 142 18.44 -11.05 -16.29
CA ARG A 142 17.78 -12.20 -16.92
C ARG A 142 16.98 -13.06 -15.95
N SER A 143 17.38 -13.08 -14.68
CA SER A 143 16.76 -13.90 -13.64
C SER A 143 16.44 -13.09 -12.38
N VAL A 144 15.23 -13.25 -11.84
CA VAL A 144 14.74 -12.48 -10.68
C VAL A 144 13.99 -13.37 -9.69
N SER A 145 14.40 -13.31 -8.42
CA SER A 145 13.71 -13.99 -7.32
C SER A 145 12.79 -13.02 -6.63
N LEU A 146 11.51 -13.36 -6.51
CA LEU A 146 10.52 -12.56 -5.79
C LEU A 146 10.21 -13.23 -4.44
N LEU A 147 10.65 -12.64 -3.34
CA LEU A 147 10.27 -13.08 -1.99
C LEU A 147 8.90 -12.53 -1.63
N GLY A 148 7.93 -13.41 -1.50
CA GLY A 148 6.58 -13.06 -1.08
C GLY A 148 5.52 -13.58 -2.04
N THR A 149 4.36 -13.93 -1.47
CA THR A 149 3.20 -14.43 -2.20
C THR A 149 1.96 -13.60 -1.96
N GLY A 150 2.11 -12.37 -1.45
CA GLY A 150 1.00 -11.46 -1.14
C GLY A 150 0.45 -10.72 -2.36
N GLN A 151 -0.52 -9.83 -2.13
CA GLN A 151 -1.13 -9.02 -3.20
C GLN A 151 -0.11 -8.14 -3.94
N LEU A 152 0.93 -7.64 -3.25
CA LEU A 152 2.01 -6.89 -3.88
C LEU A 152 2.78 -7.78 -4.88
N ALA A 153 3.10 -9.02 -4.49
CA ALA A 153 3.77 -9.97 -5.37
C ALA A 153 2.97 -10.22 -6.65
N GLU A 154 1.66 -10.48 -6.53
CA GLU A 154 0.75 -10.64 -7.68
C GLU A 154 0.77 -9.44 -8.65
N LYS A 155 0.87 -8.22 -8.11
CA LYS A 155 0.90 -6.99 -8.91
C LYS A 155 2.25 -6.74 -9.58
N VAL A 156 3.33 -7.20 -8.98
CA VAL A 156 4.70 -6.99 -9.48
C VAL A 156 5.10 -8.07 -10.50
N ILE A 157 4.63 -9.33 -10.37
CA ILE A 157 4.99 -10.45 -11.27
C ILE A 157 4.88 -10.09 -12.77
N PRO A 158 3.78 -9.51 -13.28
CA PRO A 158 3.68 -9.17 -14.71
C PRO A 158 4.74 -8.18 -15.18
N TRP A 159 5.24 -7.32 -14.29
CA TRP A 159 6.32 -6.38 -14.60
C TRP A 159 7.69 -7.04 -14.58
N LEU A 160 7.89 -8.04 -13.71
CA LEU A 160 9.13 -8.79 -13.64
C LEU A 160 9.29 -9.69 -14.87
N GLN A 161 8.21 -10.23 -15.44
CA GLN A 161 8.24 -11.08 -16.63
C GLN A 161 8.47 -10.31 -17.94
N LYS A 162 8.43 -8.97 -17.93
CA LYS A 162 8.79 -8.17 -19.11
C LYS A 162 10.21 -8.51 -19.57
N GLU A 163 10.47 -8.40 -20.87
CA GLU A 163 11.76 -8.77 -21.48
C GLU A 163 12.10 -10.27 -21.33
N ASN A 164 11.09 -11.14 -21.18
CA ASN A 164 11.25 -12.61 -21.06
C ASN A 164 12.19 -13.04 -19.92
N ARG A 165 12.18 -12.31 -18.80
CA ARG A 165 12.99 -12.66 -17.63
C ARG A 165 12.44 -13.91 -16.95
N ASN A 166 13.34 -14.76 -16.47
CA ASN A 166 12.97 -15.88 -15.62
C ASN A 166 12.63 -15.34 -14.23
N VAL A 167 11.37 -15.48 -13.84
CA VAL A 167 10.85 -15.06 -12.53
C VAL A 167 10.59 -16.29 -11.68
N ARG A 168 11.25 -16.35 -10.52
CA ARG A 168 11.00 -17.37 -9.50
C ARG A 168 10.37 -16.74 -8.26
N VAL A 169 9.17 -17.18 -7.93
CA VAL A 169 8.46 -16.73 -6.72
C VAL A 169 8.80 -17.64 -5.54
N VAL A 170 9.16 -17.03 -4.43
CA VAL A 170 9.61 -17.72 -3.23
C VAL A 170 8.68 -17.40 -2.08
N GLY A 171 8.20 -18.43 -1.39
CA GLY A 171 7.22 -18.27 -0.33
C GLY A 171 7.20 -19.42 0.67
N ARG A 172 6.42 -19.24 1.74
CA ARG A 172 6.22 -20.26 2.78
C ARG A 172 4.97 -21.12 2.54
N ASN A 173 3.93 -20.53 1.96
CA ASN A 173 2.65 -21.20 1.75
C ASN A 173 2.63 -21.89 0.36
N PRO A 174 2.57 -23.24 0.30
CA PRO A 174 2.60 -23.98 -0.95
C PRO A 174 1.35 -23.78 -1.82
N GLU A 175 0.16 -23.64 -1.23
CA GLU A 175 -1.08 -23.37 -1.97
C GLU A 175 -1.01 -22.02 -2.69
N ARG A 176 -0.47 -21.00 -2.02
CA ARG A 176 -0.27 -19.69 -2.64
C ARG A 176 0.79 -19.74 -3.74
N LEU A 177 1.85 -20.53 -3.59
CA LEU A 177 2.85 -20.72 -4.64
C LEU A 177 2.21 -21.40 -5.85
N GLU A 178 1.46 -22.47 -5.65
CA GLU A 178 0.76 -23.17 -6.72
C GLU A 178 -0.19 -22.23 -7.49
N HIS A 179 -1.01 -21.47 -6.76
CA HIS A 179 -1.89 -20.46 -7.36
C HIS A 179 -1.13 -19.45 -8.24
N LEU A 180 0.02 -18.95 -7.79
CA LEU A 180 0.82 -18.00 -8.57
C LEU A 180 1.48 -18.66 -9.78
N ARG A 181 1.93 -19.92 -9.66
CA ARG A 181 2.47 -20.71 -10.76
C ARG A 181 1.42 -20.89 -11.85
N GLU A 182 0.22 -21.33 -11.50
CA GLU A 182 -0.88 -21.54 -12.45
C GLU A 182 -1.31 -20.24 -13.13
N ARG A 183 -1.43 -19.16 -12.34
CA ARG A 183 -1.93 -17.87 -12.83
C ARG A 183 -0.94 -17.12 -13.72
N PHE A 184 0.35 -17.20 -13.44
CA PHE A 184 1.37 -16.39 -14.11
C PHE A 184 2.42 -17.18 -14.88
N GLY A 185 2.44 -18.52 -14.78
CA GLY A 185 3.44 -19.36 -15.45
C GLY A 185 4.86 -19.14 -14.94
N VAL A 186 5.01 -18.82 -13.65
CA VAL A 186 6.31 -18.55 -13.01
C VAL A 186 6.88 -19.79 -12.32
N GLU A 187 8.20 -19.86 -12.17
CA GLU A 187 8.82 -20.85 -11.30
C GLU A 187 8.48 -20.55 -9.83
N THR A 188 8.39 -21.57 -8.98
CA THR A 188 8.14 -21.40 -7.55
C THR A 188 9.13 -22.20 -6.72
N ALA A 189 9.48 -21.67 -5.55
CA ALA A 189 10.34 -22.34 -4.59
C ALA A 189 9.86 -22.09 -3.16
N ASN A 190 10.09 -23.07 -2.28
CA ASN A 190 9.87 -22.87 -0.85
C ASN A 190 11.01 -22.02 -0.28
N LEU A 191 10.68 -21.08 0.61
CA LEU A 191 11.66 -20.20 1.26
C LEU A 191 12.75 -20.99 2.00
N HIS A 192 12.43 -22.14 2.62
CA HIS A 192 13.40 -22.94 3.36
C HIS A 192 14.44 -23.61 2.47
N SER A 193 14.09 -23.94 1.23
CA SER A 193 14.99 -24.55 0.25
C SER A 193 15.54 -23.55 -0.77
N PHE A 194 15.25 -22.26 -0.57
CA PHE A 194 15.62 -21.22 -1.52
C PHE A 194 17.13 -20.96 -1.47
N ASP A 195 17.74 -21.01 -2.66
CA ASP A 195 19.13 -20.63 -2.88
C ASP A 195 19.16 -19.47 -3.89
N PRO A 196 19.55 -18.25 -3.47
CA PRO A 196 19.55 -17.06 -4.32
C PRO A 196 20.72 -17.09 -5.31
N ARG A 197 20.63 -17.96 -6.33
CA ARG A 197 21.59 -18.02 -7.45
C ARG A 197 21.27 -17.06 -8.59
N GLN A 198 20.30 -16.19 -8.40
CA GLN A 198 19.76 -15.33 -9.45
C GLN A 198 20.40 -13.93 -9.41
N ASP A 199 20.35 -13.26 -10.54
CA ASP A 199 20.99 -11.97 -10.77
C ASP A 199 20.35 -10.83 -9.97
N ALA A 200 19.10 -11.00 -9.52
CA ALA A 200 18.40 -10.03 -8.69
C ALA A 200 17.39 -10.65 -7.71
N LEU A 201 17.15 -9.92 -6.62
CA LEU A 201 16.20 -10.26 -5.56
C LEU A 201 15.21 -9.10 -5.37
N VAL A 202 13.91 -9.39 -5.43
CA VAL A 202 12.83 -8.46 -5.12
C VAL A 202 12.12 -8.94 -3.86
N ILE A 203 11.94 -8.07 -2.87
CA ILE A 203 11.36 -8.42 -1.57
C ILE A 203 10.01 -7.72 -1.44
N ALA A 204 8.94 -8.51 -1.43
CA ALA A 204 7.55 -8.05 -1.38
C ALA A 204 6.76 -8.69 -0.23
N ALA A 205 7.44 -9.09 0.84
CA ALA A 205 6.85 -9.69 2.03
C ALA A 205 7.66 -9.33 3.29
N PRO A 206 7.02 -9.31 4.47
CA PRO A 206 7.70 -9.14 5.76
C PRO A 206 8.46 -10.42 6.12
N VAL A 207 9.57 -10.65 5.45
CA VAL A 207 10.47 -11.79 5.68
C VAL A 207 11.76 -11.25 6.28
N ALA A 208 12.31 -11.93 7.29
CA ALA A 208 13.67 -11.67 7.73
C ALA A 208 14.61 -12.09 6.59
N VAL A 209 15.40 -11.16 6.08
CA VAL A 209 16.28 -11.40 4.92
C VAL A 209 17.68 -11.74 5.39
N GLN A 210 18.01 -11.45 6.66
CA GLN A 210 19.28 -11.77 7.32
C GLN A 210 19.73 -13.23 7.12
N PRO A 211 18.85 -14.25 7.17
CA PRO A 211 19.27 -15.64 6.93
C PRO A 211 19.65 -15.93 5.46
N VAL A 212 19.19 -15.10 4.53
CA VAL A 212 19.37 -15.26 3.08
C VAL A 212 20.46 -14.32 2.55
N MET A 213 20.71 -13.18 3.23
CA MET A 213 21.69 -12.16 2.86
C MET A 213 23.10 -12.73 2.57
N PRO A 214 23.68 -13.62 3.40
CA PRO A 214 25.02 -14.17 3.14
C PRO A 214 25.10 -15.05 1.87
N ARG A 215 23.95 -15.47 1.34
CA ARG A 215 23.85 -16.36 0.19
C ARG A 215 23.61 -15.61 -1.11
N ILE A 216 23.22 -14.33 -1.03
CA ILE A 216 23.04 -13.47 -2.19
C ILE A 216 24.42 -13.21 -2.78
N ALA A 217 24.58 -13.42 -4.09
CA ALA A 217 25.83 -13.10 -4.76
C ALA A 217 26.18 -11.61 -4.57
N ASP A 218 27.45 -11.28 -4.34
CA ASP A 218 27.94 -9.91 -4.11
C ASP A 218 27.52 -8.88 -5.18
N GLN A 219 27.14 -9.35 -6.38
CA GLN A 219 26.74 -8.51 -7.52
C GLN A 219 25.23 -8.46 -7.77
N ALA A 220 24.40 -9.12 -6.94
CA ALA A 220 22.98 -9.20 -7.19
C ALA A 220 22.25 -7.88 -6.90
N ILE A 221 21.31 -7.49 -7.77
CA ILE A 221 20.49 -6.30 -7.55
C ILE A 221 19.39 -6.63 -6.53
N ILE A 222 19.39 -5.94 -5.39
CA ILE A 222 18.34 -6.09 -4.37
C ILE A 222 17.36 -4.92 -4.45
N ILE A 223 16.08 -5.23 -4.55
CA ILE A 223 14.98 -4.27 -4.51
C ILE A 223 14.05 -4.65 -3.35
N ASP A 224 14.07 -3.85 -2.30
CA ASP A 224 13.26 -4.09 -1.12
C ASP A 224 12.01 -3.21 -1.13
N PHE A 225 10.83 -3.84 -1.18
CA PHE A 225 9.53 -3.17 -1.05
C PHE A 225 8.94 -3.31 0.35
N ARG A 226 9.68 -3.84 1.32
CA ARG A 226 9.25 -3.84 2.72
C ARG A 226 9.17 -2.42 3.27
N GLU A 227 8.18 -2.22 4.12
CA GLU A 227 7.88 -0.92 4.71
C GLU A 227 8.66 -0.67 6.01
N ASP A 228 9.23 -1.68 6.67
CA ASP A 228 10.19 -1.46 7.76
C ASP A 228 11.62 -1.53 7.23
N PRO A 229 12.50 -0.54 7.53
CA PRO A 229 13.93 -0.77 7.38
C PRO A 229 14.28 -1.98 8.25
N LEU A 230 15.24 -2.78 7.80
CA LEU A 230 15.84 -3.84 8.62
C LEU A 230 16.07 -3.24 10.01
N SER A 231 15.28 -3.67 11.00
CA SER A 231 15.68 -3.48 12.38
C SER A 231 16.97 -4.28 12.51
N ASP A 232 18.08 -3.56 12.57
CA ASP A 232 19.35 -4.09 13.01
C ASP A 232 19.18 -4.42 14.51
N GLU A 233 18.58 -5.58 14.78
CA GLU A 233 18.69 -6.31 16.04
C GLU A 233 18.95 -7.79 15.75
#